data_AF-A0A1J5EB82-F1
#
_entry.id   AF-A0A1J5EB82-F1
#
_cell.length_a   1.000
_cell.length_b   1.000
_cell.length_c   1.000
_cell.angle_alpha   90.00
_cell.angle_beta   90.00
_cell.angle_gamma   90.00
#
_symmetry.space_group_name_H-M   'P 1'
#
loop_
_entity.id
_entity.type
_entity.pdbx_description
1 polymer ?
#
loop_
_entity_poly.entity_id
_entity_poly.type
_entity_poly.pdbx_seq_one_letter_code
_entity_poly.pdbx_strand_id
1 'polypeptide(L)'
;MEKRYKGSARLYPIPCSGRLDAIHLLKALEEFADGAYVVTCPHGSCRYFEGNSWAAKRLETVRRLIESIGLEGARVGMVAESSEEPIDLSILTGEFINSISKIGPSPVLKS
;
A
#
# COMPACT_ATOMS: atom_id res chain seq x y z
N MET A 1 -5.35 -3.26 -14.83
CA MET A 1 -4.43 -2.42 -14.04
C MET A 1 -3.08 -2.17 -14.72
N GLU A 2 -2.14 -3.13 -14.79
CA GLU A 2 -0.74 -2.88 -15.22
C GLU A 2 -0.60 -2.31 -16.63
N LYS A 3 -1.44 -2.75 -17.58
CA LYS A 3 -1.47 -2.16 -18.94
C LYS A 3 -1.86 -0.68 -18.93
N ARG A 4 -2.72 -0.27 -18.00
CA ARG A 4 -3.26 1.10 -17.90
C ARG A 4 -2.32 2.06 -17.19
N TYR A 5 -1.55 1.57 -16.20
CA TYR A 5 -0.65 2.38 -15.38
C TYR A 5 0.82 1.99 -15.54
N LYS A 6 1.20 1.55 -16.74
CA LYS A 6 2.55 1.10 -17.05
C LYS A 6 3.56 2.20 -16.72
N GLY A 7 4.49 1.92 -15.83
CA GLY A 7 5.53 2.86 -15.38
C GLY A 7 5.15 3.69 -14.14
N SER A 8 3.88 3.73 -13.75
CA SER A 8 3.40 4.48 -12.57
C SER A 8 2.93 3.58 -11.42
N ALA A 9 2.61 2.32 -11.68
CA ALA A 9 2.25 1.34 -10.66
C ALA A 9 2.81 -0.05 -10.98
N ARG A 10 3.10 -0.83 -9.94
CA ARG A 10 3.54 -2.24 -10.02
C ARG A 10 2.71 -3.07 -9.04
N LEU A 11 2.18 -4.21 -9.48
CA LEU A 11 1.43 -5.12 -8.62
C LEU A 11 2.35 -6.21 -8.06
N TYR A 12 2.34 -6.41 -6.74
CA TYR A 12 3.06 -7.50 -6.09
C TYR A 12 2.05 -8.44 -5.41
N PRO A 13 1.61 -9.51 -6.10
CA PRO A 13 0.64 -10.43 -5.54
C PRO A 13 1.27 -11.24 -4.41
N ILE A 14 0.62 -11.23 -3.25
CA ILE A 14 0.97 -12.08 -2.10
C ILE A 14 -0.25 -12.93 -1.71
N PRO A 15 -0.06 -14.16 -1.22
CA PRO A 15 -1.17 -15.06 -0.92
C PRO A 15 -2.06 -14.57 0.23
N CYS A 16 -1.53 -13.70 1.08
CA CYS A 16 -2.27 -13.06 2.17
C CYS A 16 -1.52 -11.80 2.62
N SER A 17 -2.27 -10.74 2.97
CA SER A 17 -1.70 -9.55 3.61
C SER A 17 -1.00 -9.84 4.93
N GLY A 18 -1.33 -10.94 5.62
CA GLY A 18 -0.62 -11.37 6.83
C GLY A 18 0.86 -11.70 6.61
N ARG A 19 1.28 -11.97 5.36
CA ARG A 19 2.70 -12.14 4.97
C ARG A 19 3.43 -10.81 4.80
N LEU A 20 2.71 -9.70 4.73
CA LEU A 20 3.31 -8.38 4.69
C LEU A 20 4.01 -8.10 6.01
N ASP A 21 5.31 -7.86 5.90
CA ASP A 21 6.14 -7.26 6.94
C ASP A 21 6.47 -5.79 6.61
N ALA A 22 6.76 -4.99 7.63
CA ALA A 22 7.15 -3.58 7.53
C ALA A 22 8.30 -3.37 6.54
N ILE A 23 9.27 -4.28 6.50
CA ILE A 23 10.43 -4.19 5.59
C ILE A 23 10.00 -4.12 4.12
N HIS A 24 8.91 -4.77 3.71
CA HIS A 24 8.48 -4.72 2.31
C HIS A 24 8.00 -3.32 1.90
N LEU A 25 7.28 -2.63 2.79
CA LEU A 25 6.81 -1.27 2.55
C LEU A 25 8.00 -0.30 2.56
N LEU A 26 8.89 -0.43 3.53
CA LEU A 26 10.07 0.42 3.65
C LEU A 26 10.99 0.26 2.44
N LYS A 27 11.26 -0.99 2.02
CA LYS A 27 12.09 -1.29 0.86
C LYS A 27 11.51 -0.74 -0.44
N ALA A 28 10.18 -0.81 -0.60
CA ALA A 28 9.51 -0.23 -1.75
C ALA A 28 9.71 1.30 -1.81
N LEU A 29 9.51 1.99 -0.67
CA LEU A 29 9.70 3.44 -0.58
C LEU A 29 11.17 3.87 -0.76
N GLU A 30 12.11 3.04 -0.29
CA GLU A 30 13.54 3.27 -0.40
C GLU A 30 14.04 3.14 -1.84
N GLU A 31 13.59 2.12 -2.58
CA GLU A 31 14.22 1.76 -3.85
C GLU A 31 13.50 2.29 -5.10
N PHE A 32 12.16 2.35 -5.10
CA PHE A 32 11.44 2.59 -6.37
C PHE A 32 10.05 3.20 -6.30
N ALA A 33 9.47 3.45 -5.12
CA ALA A 33 8.07 3.87 -5.00
C ALA A 33 7.90 5.20 -4.26
N ASP A 34 7.06 6.08 -4.82
CA ASP A 34 6.62 7.30 -4.13
C ASP A 34 5.57 7.02 -3.05
N GLY A 35 4.88 5.87 -3.16
CA GLY A 35 3.93 5.36 -2.18
C GLY A 35 3.67 3.87 -2.35
N ALA A 36 3.27 3.20 -1.27
CA ALA A 36 3.02 1.77 -1.21
C ALA A 36 1.66 1.47 -0.55
N TYR A 37 0.77 0.80 -1.28
CA TYR A 37 -0.59 0.48 -0.83
C TYR A 37 -0.82 -1.03 -0.76
N VAL A 38 -1.59 -1.44 0.24
CA VAL A 38 -1.92 -2.84 0.49
C VAL A 38 -3.41 -3.05 0.32
N VAL A 39 -3.81 -3.89 -0.63
CA VAL A 39 -5.21 -4.31 -0.79
C VAL A 39 -5.43 -5.61 -0.01
N THR A 40 -6.50 -5.66 0.77
CA THR A 40 -6.78 -6.79 1.68
C THR A 40 -8.21 -7.27 1.61
N CYS A 41 -8.45 -8.47 2.14
CA CYS A 41 -9.79 -8.97 2.36
C CYS A 41 -10.57 -8.07 3.35
N PRO A 42 -11.92 -8.05 3.23
CA PRO A 42 -12.78 -7.32 4.15
C PRO A 42 -12.49 -7.66 5.62
N HIS A 43 -12.78 -6.71 6.51
CA HIS A 43 -12.67 -6.96 7.94
C HIS A 43 -13.61 -8.11 8.36
N GLY A 44 -13.10 -9.04 9.18
CA GLY A 44 -13.85 -10.21 9.64
C GLY A 44 -13.95 -11.37 8.64
N SER A 45 -13.55 -11.20 7.37
CA SER A 45 -13.59 -12.27 6.35
C SER A 45 -12.20 -12.82 6.00
N CYS A 46 -11.22 -12.62 6.89
CA CYS A 46 -9.86 -13.10 6.64
C CYS A 46 -9.80 -14.63 6.64
N ARG A 47 -9.42 -15.22 5.50
CA ARG A 47 -9.21 -16.68 5.35
C ARG A 47 -8.20 -17.25 6.35
N TYR A 48 -7.24 -16.43 6.77
CA TYR A 48 -6.16 -16.81 7.69
C TYR A 48 -6.35 -16.16 9.07
N PHE A 49 -7.61 -16.00 9.50
CA PHE A 49 -8.04 -15.46 10.79
C PHE A 49 -7.75 -13.97 11.00
N GLU A 50 -6.47 -13.60 11.14
CA GLU A 50 -6.07 -12.24 11.56
C GLU A 50 -5.09 -11.57 10.59
N GLY A 51 -4.84 -12.15 9.41
CA GLY A 51 -3.83 -11.66 8.48
C GLY A 51 -3.98 -10.19 8.09
N ASN A 52 -5.20 -9.72 7.80
CA ASN A 52 -5.46 -8.30 7.53
C ASN A 52 -5.29 -7.41 8.77
N SER A 53 -5.63 -7.90 9.95
CA SER A 53 -5.47 -7.16 11.21
C SER A 53 -4.00 -6.96 11.58
N TRP A 54 -3.17 -7.99 11.36
CA TRP A 54 -1.72 -7.87 11.50
C TRP A 54 -1.09 -6.92 10.48
N ALA A 55 -1.55 -6.97 9.22
CA ALA A 55 -1.11 -6.05 8.19
C ALA A 55 -1.42 -4.59 8.54
N ALA A 56 -2.62 -4.30 9.08
CA ALA A 56 -2.99 -2.96 9.53
C ALA A 56 -2.07 -2.44 10.66
N LYS A 57 -1.76 -3.28 11.66
CA LYS A 57 -0.81 -2.92 12.74
C LYS A 57 0.59 -2.61 12.22
N ARG A 58 1.07 -3.38 11.23
CA ARG A 58 2.39 -3.19 10.61
C ARG A 58 2.42 -1.94 9.74
N LEU A 59 1.39 -1.70 8.94
CA LEU A 59 1.23 -0.48 8.15
C LEU A 59 1.30 0.75 9.05
N GLU A 60 0.56 0.74 10.15
CA GLU A 60 0.51 1.84 11.11
C GLU A 60 1.86 2.05 11.81
N THR A 61 2.62 0.98 12.05
CA THR A 61 4.00 1.08 12.55
C THR A 61 4.92 1.73 11.51
N VAL A 62 4.84 1.31 10.25
CA VAL A 62 5.60 1.93 9.14
C VAL A 62 5.22 3.39 8.97
N ARG A 63 3.93 3.72 9.04
CA ARG A 63 3.42 5.08 8.93
C ARG A 63 4.07 6.01 9.95
N ARG A 64 4.05 5.63 11.23
CA ARG A 64 4.72 6.42 12.29
C ARG A 64 6.22 6.52 12.09
N LEU A 65 6.86 5.45 11.61
CA LEU A 65 8.29 5.45 11.35
C LEU A 65 8.66 6.46 10.26
N ILE A 66 7.95 6.45 9.13
CA ILE A 66 8.23 7.38 8.03
C ILE A 66 7.90 8.83 8.43
N GLU A 67 6.83 9.04 9.20
CA GLU A 67 6.49 10.36 9.77
C GLU A 67 7.59 10.88 10.71
N SER A 68 8.20 10.00 11.50
CA SER A 68 9.28 10.39 12.44
C SER A 68 10.56 10.86 11.76
N ILE A 69 10.79 10.47 10.50
CA ILE A 69 11.93 10.90 9.69
C ILE A 69 11.55 12.02 8.70
N GLY A 70 10.35 12.59 8.83
CA GLY A 70 9.89 13.74 8.05
C GLY A 70 9.24 13.40 6.71
N LEU A 71 8.89 12.14 6.45
CA LEU A 71 8.09 11.76 5.28
C LEU A 71 6.60 11.81 5.58
N GLU A 72 5.80 11.99 4.54
CA GLU A 72 4.34 12.02 4.68
C GLU A 72 3.80 10.62 4.92
N GLY A 73 3.08 10.41 6.03
CA GLY A 73 2.46 9.12 6.36
C GLY A 73 1.49 8.60 5.30
N ALA A 74 0.93 9.49 4.48
CA ALA A 74 0.07 9.16 3.35
C ALA A 74 0.80 8.40 2.21
N ARG A 75 2.14 8.28 2.25
CA ARG A 75 2.91 7.43 1.34
C ARG A 75 2.69 5.94 1.59
N VAL A 76 2.14 5.54 2.73
CA VAL A 76 1.68 4.17 2.95
C VAL A 76 0.19 4.13 3.21
N GLY A 77 -0.48 3.13 2.63
CA GLY A 77 -1.92 2.98 2.79
C GLY A 77 -2.40 1.55 2.69
N MET A 78 -3.65 1.36 3.06
CA MET A 78 -4.32 0.07 3.02
C MET A 78 -5.78 0.26 2.68
N VAL A 79 -6.30 -0.62 1.84
CA VAL A 79 -7.72 -0.69 1.50
C VAL A 79 -8.21 -2.11 1.76
N ALA A 80 -9.35 -2.20 2.43
CA ALA A 80 -10.10 -3.44 2.55
C ALA A 80 -11.10 -3.50 1.39
N GLU A 81 -11.08 -4.60 0.66
CA GLU A 81 -12.10 -4.92 -0.34
C GLU A 81 -13.48 -5.01 0.32
N SER A 82 -14.53 -4.78 -0.47
CA SER A 82 -15.91 -5.02 -0.05
C SER A 82 -16.31 -6.48 -0.27
N SER A 83 -17.08 -7.04 0.67
CA SER A 83 -17.63 -8.40 0.54
C SER A 83 -18.78 -8.46 -0.49
N GLU A 84 -19.41 -7.33 -0.77
CA GLU A 84 -20.64 -7.24 -1.58
C GLU A 84 -20.34 -6.95 -3.04
N GLU A 85 -19.41 -6.03 -3.30
CA GLU A 85 -19.02 -5.62 -4.65
C GLU A 85 -17.48 -5.57 -4.75
N PRO A 86 -16.85 -6.45 -5.55
CA PRO A 86 -15.42 -6.42 -5.76
C PRO A 86 -15.01 -5.09 -6.38
N ILE A 87 -14.02 -4.41 -5.79
CA ILE A 87 -13.56 -3.14 -6.33
C ILE A 87 -12.62 -3.42 -7.51
N ASP A 88 -12.80 -2.71 -8.63
CA ASP A 88 -11.84 -2.81 -9.75
C ASP A 88 -10.49 -2.23 -9.31
N LEU A 89 -9.49 -3.09 -9.21
CA LEU A 89 -8.10 -2.71 -8.86
C LEU A 89 -7.56 -1.58 -9.75
N SER A 90 -8.01 -1.46 -11.00
CA SER A 90 -7.62 -0.37 -11.90
C SER A 90 -8.19 0.97 -11.45
N ILE A 91 -9.40 1.00 -10.88
CA ILE A 91 -9.99 2.22 -10.31
C ILE A 91 -9.23 2.61 -9.05
N LEU A 92 -9.06 1.68 -8.10
CA LEU A 92 -8.28 1.90 -6.87
C LEU A 92 -6.87 2.41 -7.15
N THR A 93 -6.20 1.81 -8.13
CA THR A 93 -4.85 2.25 -8.53
C THR A 93 -4.84 3.69 -9.01
N GLY A 94 -5.86 4.12 -9.74
CA GLY A 94 -6.01 5.51 -10.16
C GLY A 94 -6.17 6.48 -8.98
N GLU A 95 -6.93 6.08 -7.96
CA GLU A 95 -7.11 6.86 -6.73
C GLU A 95 -5.81 6.96 -5.92
N PHE A 96 -5.07 5.87 -5.81
CA PHE A 96 -3.77 5.86 -5.12
C PHE A 96 -2.76 6.74 -5.85
N ILE A 97 -2.66 6.62 -7.18
CA ILE A 97 -1.77 7.47 -7.99
C ILE A 97 -2.13 8.95 -7.82
N ASN A 98 -3.43 9.30 -7.85
CA ASN A 98 -3.88 10.68 -7.65
C ASN A 98 -3.61 11.20 -6.23
N SER A 99 -3.65 10.32 -5.23
CA SER A 99 -3.35 10.69 -3.85
C SER A 99 -1.86 10.96 -3.66
N ILE A 100 -1.00 10.09 -4.22
CA ILE A 100 0.46 10.24 -4.15
C ILE A 100 0.96 11.39 -5.02
N SER A 101 0.35 11.65 -6.18
CA SER A 101 0.76 12.77 -7.05
C SER A 101 0.57 14.14 -6.40
N LYS A 102 -0.42 14.29 -5.51
CA LYS A 102 -0.64 15.52 -4.72
C LYS A 102 0.44 15.76 -3.66
N ILE A 103 1.05 14.68 -3.15
CA ILE A 103 2.19 14.74 -2.23
C ILE A 103 3.46 15.06 -3.02
N GLY A 104 3.56 14.48 -4.22
CA GLY A 104 4.71 14.64 -5.12
C GLY A 104 5.79 13.57 -4.93
N PRO A 105 6.86 13.65 -5.75
CA PRO A 105 7.91 12.63 -5.78
C PRO A 105 8.60 12.51 -4.42
N SER A 106 8.92 11.27 -4.04
CA SER A 106 9.63 10.95 -2.81
C SER A 106 11.00 11.63 -2.79
N PRO A 107 11.38 12.30 -1.70
CA PRO A 107 12.73 12.85 -1.56
C PRO A 107 13.80 11.75 -1.43
N VAL A 108 13.40 10.53 -1.06
CA VAL A 108 14.31 9.39 -0.87
C VAL A 108 14.89 8.90 -2.20
N LEU A 109 14.12 8.96 -3.29
CA LEU A 109 14.54 8.45 -4.61
C LEU A 109 15.46 9.41 -5.38
N LYS A 110 15.76 10.59 -4.82
CA LYS A 110 16.62 11.61 -5.45
C LYS A 110 18.08 11.49 -5.03
N SER A 111 18.42 10.52 -4.19
CA SER A 111 19.78 10.27 -3.67
C SER A 111 20.69 9.60 -4.69
#